data_AF-A0A7W7CK44-F1
#
_entry.id   AF-A0A7W7CK44-F1
#
_cell.length_a   1.000
_cell.length_b   1.000
_cell.length_c   1.000
_cell.angle_alpha   90.00
_cell.angle_beta   90.00
_cell.angle_gamma   90.00
#
_symmetry.space_group_name_H-M   'P 1'
#
loop_
_entity.id
_entity.type
_entity.pdbx_description
1 polymer ?
#
loop_
_entity_poly.entity_id
_entity_poly.type
_entity_poly.pdbx_seq_one_letter_code
_entity_poly.pdbx_strand_id
1 'polypeptide(L)'
;MRRWMFALATAMVASGIGVSVNVATELGTNVWAWVAVGVLTLAAAGVALWAQASSAEDDGERGGSVTNSVSGTVTGSVVQARDISGPVNLGRPEEPRR
;
A
#
# COMPACT_ATOMS: atom_id res chain seq x y z
N MET A 1 9.74 4.60 -2.20
CA MET A 1 10.20 3.77 -3.34
C MET A 1 9.25 2.59 -3.62
N ARG A 2 8.84 1.82 -2.61
CA ARG A 2 7.92 0.66 -2.73
C ARG A 2 6.63 0.91 -3.53
N ARG A 3 5.99 2.08 -3.37
CA ARG A 3 4.80 2.50 -4.16
C ARG A 3 5.07 2.67 -5.67
N TRP A 4 6.25 3.15 -6.03
CA TRP A 4 6.66 3.33 -7.42
C TRP A 4 7.03 2.00 -8.08
N MET A 5 7.57 1.06 -7.29
CA MET A 5 7.85 -0.30 -7.75
C MET A 5 6.56 -1.07 -8.08
N PHE A 6 5.49 -0.89 -7.28
CA PHE A 6 4.19 -1.48 -7.59
C PHE A 6 3.61 -0.93 -8.89
N ALA A 7 3.64 0.39 -9.10
CA ALA A 7 3.16 0.99 -10.33
C ALA A 7 3.91 0.47 -11.57
N LEU A 8 5.23 0.30 -11.46
CA LEU A 8 6.08 -0.20 -12.53
C LEU A 8 5.84 -1.70 -12.81
N ALA A 9 5.67 -2.50 -11.76
CA ALA A 9 5.31 -3.91 -11.90
C ALA A 9 3.95 -4.08 -12.58
N THR A 10 2.95 -3.30 -12.18
CA THR A 10 1.62 -3.32 -12.82
C THR A 10 1.68 -2.89 -14.28
N ALA A 11 2.46 -1.86 -14.60
CA ALA A 11 2.65 -1.41 -15.98
C ALA A 11 3.34 -2.49 -16.85
N MET A 12 4.34 -3.18 -16.30
CA MET A 12 4.99 -4.29 -17.00
C MET A 12 4.05 -5.47 -17.25
N VAL A 13 3.24 -5.85 -16.25
CA VAL A 13 2.25 -6.93 -16.40
C VAL A 13 1.20 -6.56 -17.46
N ALA A 14 0.65 -5.34 -17.41
CA ALA A 14 -0.31 -4.87 -18.40
C ALA A 14 0.27 -4.85 -19.83
N SER A 15 1.51 -4.38 -19.97
CA SER A 15 2.21 -4.39 -21.26
C SER A 15 2.47 -5.82 -21.75
N GLY A 16 2.93 -6.72 -20.88
CA GLY A 16 3.17 -8.13 -21.21
C GLY A 16 1.90 -8.85 -21.65
N ILE A 17 0.76 -8.59 -21.01
CA ILE A 17 -0.55 -9.11 -21.44
C ILE A 17 -0.89 -8.62 -22.85
N GLY A 18 -0.74 -7.32 -23.12
CA GLY A 18 -1.05 -6.75 -24.44
C GLY A 18 -0.21 -7.36 -25.57
N VAL A 19 1.11 -7.53 -25.35
CA VAL A 19 2.01 -8.16 -26.33
C VAL A 19 1.65 -9.64 -26.53
N SER A 20 1.37 -10.36 -25.44
CA SER A 20 1.04 -11.80 -25.50
C SER A 20 -0.26 -12.06 -26.23
N VAL A 21 -1.29 -11.24 -26.02
CA VAL A 21 -2.58 -11.35 -26.71
C VAL A 21 -2.42 -11.04 -28.20
N ASN A 22 -1.65 -10.02 -28.56
CA ASN A 22 -1.40 -9.69 -29.98
C ASN A 22 -0.71 -10.85 -30.71
N VAL A 23 0.34 -11.43 -30.10
CA VAL A 23 1.07 -12.60 -30.64
C VAL A 23 0.18 -13.85 -30.69
N ALA A 24 -0.66 -14.09 -29.68
CA ALA A 24 -1.57 -15.23 -29.66
C ALA A 24 -2.67 -15.13 -30.74
N THR A 25 -3.11 -13.91 -31.07
CA THR A 25 -4.11 -13.65 -32.10
C THR A 25 -3.53 -13.90 -33.50
N GLU A 26 -2.26 -13.56 -33.72
CA GLU A 26 -1.56 -13.80 -34.99
C GLU A 26 -1.22 -15.29 -35.22
N LEU A 27 -1.13 -16.09 -34.14
CA LEU A 27 -0.70 -17.49 -34.15
C LEU A 27 -1.84 -18.48 -33.84
N GLY A 28 -3.11 -18.09 -33.94
CA GLY A 28 -4.37 -18.68 -33.40
C GLY A 28 -4.54 -20.19 -33.12
N THR A 29 -3.66 -21.09 -33.54
CA THR A 29 -3.61 -22.53 -33.20
C THR A 29 -2.35 -22.95 -32.43
N ASN A 30 -1.44 -22.01 -32.13
CA ASN A 30 -0.17 -22.32 -31.50
C ASN A 30 -0.33 -22.52 -29.99
N VAL A 31 -0.27 -23.80 -29.58
CA VAL A 31 -0.31 -24.24 -28.19
C VAL A 31 0.69 -23.49 -27.30
N TRP A 32 1.86 -23.11 -27.83
CA TRP A 32 2.86 -22.36 -27.06
C TRP A 32 2.41 -20.96 -26.66
N ALA A 33 1.58 -20.30 -27.48
CA ALA A 33 1.03 -18.99 -27.14
C ALA A 33 0.04 -19.10 -25.96
N TRP A 34 -0.79 -20.15 -25.94
CA TRP A 34 -1.69 -20.43 -24.82
C TRP A 34 -0.94 -20.83 -23.54
N VAL A 35 0.17 -21.56 -23.65
CA VAL A 35 1.07 -21.85 -22.53
C VAL A 35 1.64 -20.57 -21.95
N ALA A 36 2.11 -19.64 -22.80
CA ALA A 36 2.63 -18.34 -22.35
C ALA A 36 1.57 -17.53 -21.60
N VAL A 37 0.32 -17.51 -22.09
CA VAL A 37 -0.81 -16.86 -21.41
C VAL A 37 -1.05 -17.49 -20.03
N GLY A 38 -1.10 -18.82 -19.93
CA GLY A 38 -1.29 -19.52 -18.65
C GLY A 38 -0.18 -19.22 -17.64
N VAL A 39 1.08 -19.19 -18.08
CA VAL A 39 2.22 -18.81 -17.23
C VAL A 39 2.11 -17.37 -16.74
N LEU A 40 1.73 -16.44 -17.62
CA LEU A 40 1.57 -15.03 -17.27
C LEU A 40 0.44 -14.83 -16.24
N THR A 41 -0.66 -15.56 -16.38
CA THR A 41 -1.77 -15.55 -15.41
C THR A 41 -1.35 -16.09 -14.05
N LEU A 42 -0.62 -17.20 -14.01
CA LEU A 42 -0.08 -17.75 -12.76
C LEU A 42 0.91 -16.79 -12.09
N ALA A 43 1.77 -16.14 -12.87
CA ALA A 43 2.69 -15.12 -12.36
C ALA A 43 1.93 -13.93 -11.76
N ALA A 44 0.89 -13.43 -12.42
CA ALA A 44 0.06 -12.35 -11.91
C ALA A 44 -0.66 -12.74 -10.60
N ALA A 45 -1.21 -13.95 -10.52
CA ALA A 45 -1.83 -14.47 -9.30
C ALA A 45 -0.81 -14.61 -8.16
N GLY A 46 0.39 -15.11 -8.46
CA GLY A 46 1.48 -15.22 -7.49
C GLY A 46 1.91 -13.86 -6.92
N VAL A 47 2.03 -12.84 -7.78
CA VAL A 47 2.34 -11.47 -7.35
C VAL A 47 1.22 -10.89 -6.48
N ALA A 48 -0.05 -11.13 -6.83
CA ALA A 48 -1.19 -10.68 -6.04
C ALA A 48 -1.21 -11.32 -4.64
N LEU A 49 -0.99 -12.64 -4.55
CA LEU A 49 -0.90 -13.35 -3.28
C LEU A 49 0.29 -12.89 -2.44
N TRP A 50 1.45 -12.66 -3.07
CA TRP A 50 2.63 -12.16 -2.38
C TRP A 50 2.43 -10.74 -1.84
N ALA A 51 1.79 -9.86 -2.62
CA ALA A 51 1.42 -8.52 -2.19
C ALA A 51 0.44 -8.55 -1.02
N GLN A 52 -0.53 -9.47 -1.04
CA GLN A 52 -1.49 -9.63 0.05
C GLN A 52 -0.85 -10.18 1.33
N ALA A 53 0.05 -11.15 1.20
CA ALA A 53 0.81 -11.70 2.32
C ALA A 53 1.70 -10.63 2.99
N SER A 54 2.39 -9.82 2.18
CA SER A 54 3.24 -8.73 2.70
C SER A 54 2.45 -7.52 3.22
N SER A 55 1.13 -7.46 3.03
CA SER A 55 0.25 -6.54 3.76
C SER A 55 -0.19 -7.09 5.10
N ALA A 56 -0.33 -8.41 5.25
CA ALA A 56 -0.70 -9.04 6.52
C ALA A 56 0.42 -8.95 7.57
N GLU A 57 1.69 -8.98 7.16
CA GLU A 57 2.84 -8.78 8.05
C GLU A 57 2.99 -7.32 8.55
N ASP A 58 2.50 -6.34 7.79
CA ASP A 58 2.58 -4.89 8.13
C ASP A 58 1.49 -4.44 9.13
N ASP A 59 0.54 -5.33 9.46
CA ASP A 59 -0.51 -5.11 10.46
C ASP A 59 -0.15 -5.71 11.84
N GLY A 60 0.88 -6.57 11.92
CA GLY A 60 1.32 -7.21 13.17
C GLY A 60 2.24 -6.36 14.07
N GLU A 61 2.80 -5.26 13.55
CA GLU A 61 3.80 -4.43 14.25
C GLU A 61 3.40 -2.94 14.37
N ARG A 62 2.12 -2.59 14.29
CA ARG A 62 1.66 -1.22 14.62
C ARG A 62 1.48 -1.02 16.13
N GLY A 63 2.46 -1.45 16.90
CA GLY A 63 2.66 -1.13 18.31
C GLY A 63 3.84 -0.17 18.52
N GLY A 64 4.16 0.66 17.53
CA GLY A 64 5.25 1.62 17.63
C GLY A 64 4.98 2.63 18.75
N SER A 65 5.74 2.55 19.84
CA SER A 65 5.71 3.56 20.90
C SER A 65 6.23 4.88 20.34
N VAL A 66 5.34 5.85 20.13
CA VAL A 66 5.71 7.21 19.74
C VAL A 66 5.98 8.02 21.00
N THR A 67 7.26 8.34 21.25
CA THR A 67 7.67 9.22 22.35
C THR A 67 7.86 10.64 21.81
N ASN A 68 7.00 11.57 22.20
CA ASN A 68 7.15 13.00 21.91
C ASN A 68 7.63 13.73 23.17
N SER A 69 8.72 14.51 23.06
CA SER A 69 9.16 15.41 24.12
C SER A 69 8.86 16.86 23.73
N VAL A 70 8.10 17.58 24.56
CA VAL A 70 7.84 19.01 24.41
C VAL A 70 8.53 19.75 25.54
N SER A 71 9.32 20.78 25.23
CA SER A 71 10.05 21.60 26.20
C SER A 71 9.67 23.08 26.06
N GLY A 72 9.45 23.76 27.17
CA GLY A 72 9.12 25.20 27.21
C GLY A 72 8.40 25.60 28.49
N THR A 73 8.10 26.89 28.64
CA THR A 73 7.28 27.40 29.75
C THR A 73 5.82 27.44 29.33
N VAL A 74 4.97 26.72 30.05
CA VAL A 74 3.51 26.78 29.87
C VAL A 74 2.94 27.72 30.92
N THR A 75 2.29 28.80 30.48
CA THR A 75 1.61 29.75 31.37
C THR A 75 0.12 29.43 31.40
N GLY A 76 -0.40 28.97 32.55
CA GLY A 76 -1.82 28.64 32.74
C GLY A 76 -2.05 27.33 33.49
N SER A 77 -3.31 26.89 33.54
CA SER A 77 -3.67 25.59 34.13
C SER A 77 -3.37 24.46 33.15
N VAL A 78 -2.74 23.38 33.63
CA VAL A 78 -2.44 22.18 32.85
C VAL A 78 -3.33 21.05 33.31
N VAL A 79 -3.95 20.36 32.34
CA VAL A 79 -4.66 19.09 32.58
C VAL A 79 -3.81 17.98 31.97
N GLN A 80 -3.21 17.16 32.82
CA GLN A 80 -2.41 16.00 32.40
C GLN A 80 -3.27 14.74 32.46
N ALA A 81 -3.51 14.12 31.31
CA ALA A 81 -4.05 12.76 31.25
C ALA A 81 -2.90 11.75 31.38
N ARG A 82 -3.09 10.71 32.20
CA ARG A 82 -2.09 9.65 32.42
C ARG A 82 -2.04 8.69 31.24
N ASP A 83 -3.08 7.87 31.11
CA ASP A 83 -3.24 6.92 30.01
C ASP A 83 -4.54 7.26 29.27
N ILE A 84 -4.43 7.43 27.95
CA ILE A 84 -5.58 7.60 27.08
C ILE A 84 -5.69 6.31 26.25
N SER A 85 -6.58 5.42 26.67
CA SER A 85 -6.92 4.22 25.91
C SER A 85 -8.01 4.57 24.88
N GLY A 86 -7.62 5.15 23.74
CA GLY A 86 -8.55 5.47 22.65
C GLY A 86 -8.08 6.59 21.71
N PRO A 87 -8.79 6.81 20.59
CA PRO A 87 -8.45 7.88 19.64
C PRO A 87 -8.67 9.27 20.24
N VAL A 88 -7.69 10.16 20.09
CA VAL A 88 -7.78 11.57 20.50
C VAL A 88 -8.35 12.41 19.35
N ASN A 89 -9.50 13.04 19.56
CA ASN A 89 -10.06 14.03 18.64
C ASN A 89 -9.63 15.43 19.09
N LEU A 90 -8.75 16.09 18.33
CA LEU A 90 -8.14 17.38 18.71
C LEU A 90 -9.05 18.61 18.50
N GLY A 91 -10.30 18.42 18.05
CA GLY A 91 -11.16 19.52 17.60
C GLY A 91 -10.60 20.23 16.36
N ARG A 92 -11.45 20.93 15.59
CA ARG A 92 -10.95 21.81 14.52
C ARG A 92 -10.43 23.09 15.15
N PRO A 93 -9.27 23.63 14.72
CA PRO A 93 -8.86 24.97 15.13
C PRO A 93 -9.90 25.97 14.60
N GLU A 94 -10.45 26.81 15.49
CA GLU A 94 -11.27 27.95 15.09
C GLU A 94 -10.38 28.95 14.35
N GLU A 95 -10.80 29.30 13.14
CA GLU A 95 -10.13 30.30 12.31
C GLU A 95 -10.28 31.68 12.97
N PRO A 96 -9.19 32.45 13.14
CA PRO A 96 -9.26 33.76 13.75
C PRO A 96 -10.11 34.70 12.87
N ARG A 97 -11.27 35.12 13.39
CA ARG A 97 -12.05 36.20 12.79
C ARG A 97 -11.23 37.48 12.84
N ARG A 98 -10.87 37.99 11.66
CA ARG A 98 -10.30 39.32 11.46
C ARG A 98 -11.36 40.40 11.62
#